data_AF-A0A914RKG6-F1
#
_entry.id   AF-A0A914RKG6-F1
#
_cell.length_a   1.000
_cell.length_b   1.000
_cell.length_c   1.000
_cell.angle_alpha   90.00
_cell.angle_beta   90.00
_cell.angle_gamma   90.00
#
_symmetry.space_group_name_H-M   'P 1'
#
loop_
_entity.id
_entity.type
_entity.pdbx_description
1 polymer ?
#
loop_
_entity_poly.entity_id
_entity_poly.type
_entity_poly.pdbx_seq_one_letter_code
_entity_poly.pdbx_strand_id
1 'polypeptide(L)'
;MIGTAANVQCVLGGGNITSAHIAWGIGFAFAVFLAANASGGHLNPAISLTAYFLGNLSFIRFLCYSLIQVIGAFCGTAITFLSHYDNIYDYDHGIRNVVGVNATAALLGAWLYKLFIGLHGLNEQLDIISGPPYPKIDKGYRVSSVIPVE
;
A
#
# COMPACT_ATOMS: atom_id res chain seq x y z
N MET A 1 -4.90 -3.41 -2.14
CA MET A 1 -4.68 -4.65 -1.36
C MET A 1 -3.22 -5.08 -1.39
N ILE A 2 -2.68 -5.69 -2.46
CA ILE A 2 -1.30 -6.22 -2.40
C ILE A 2 -0.27 -5.09 -2.23
N GLY A 3 -0.40 -4.02 -3.02
CA GLY A 3 0.51 -2.88 -2.89
C GLY A 3 0.41 -2.14 -1.56
N THR A 4 -0.80 -1.92 -1.07
CA THR A 4 -1.05 -1.29 0.24
C THR A 4 -0.55 -2.17 1.39
N ALA A 5 -0.73 -3.50 1.31
CA ALA A 5 -0.23 -4.42 2.33
C ALA A 5 1.30 -4.51 2.34
N ALA A 6 1.95 -4.48 1.18
CA ALA A 6 3.40 -4.43 1.09
C ALA A 6 3.98 -3.18 1.76
N ASN A 7 3.32 -2.02 1.59
CA ASN A 7 3.70 -0.78 2.27
C ASN A 7 3.52 -0.90 3.79
N VAL A 8 2.37 -1.42 4.25
CA VAL A 8 2.12 -1.63 5.68
C VAL A 8 3.15 -2.58 6.30
N GLN A 9 3.50 -3.68 5.63
CA GLN A 9 4.51 -4.63 6.10
C GLN A 9 5.92 -4.02 6.13
N CYS A 10 6.26 -3.14 5.17
CA CYS A 10 7.53 -2.43 5.16
C CYS A 10 7.70 -1.54 6.40
N VAL A 11 6.61 -0.94 6.88
CA VAL A 11 6.66 0.05 7.98
C VAL A 11 6.42 -0.59 9.34
N LEU A 12 5.38 -1.41 9.44
CA LEU A 12 4.92 -1.97 10.72
C LEU A 12 5.52 -3.36 10.99
N GLY A 13 5.79 -4.12 9.93
CA GLY A 13 6.20 -5.51 10.05
C GLY A 13 7.72 -5.75 10.00
N GLY A 14 8.52 -4.69 10.00
CA GLY A 14 9.98 -4.79 9.89
C GLY A 14 10.49 -5.23 8.51
N GLY A 15 9.68 -5.06 7.47
CA GLY A 15 10.11 -5.26 6.08
C GLY A 15 11.07 -4.17 5.60
N ASN A 16 11.57 -4.31 4.38
CA ASN A 16 12.38 -3.27 3.73
C ASN A 16 11.76 -2.84 2.39
N ILE A 17 12.18 -1.68 1.89
CA ILE A 17 11.62 -1.10 0.67
C ILE A 17 11.79 -2.01 -0.56
N THR A 18 12.89 -2.76 -0.61
CA THR A 18 13.16 -3.73 -1.68
C THR A 18 12.13 -4.85 -1.69
N SER A 19 11.84 -5.45 -0.54
CA SER A 19 10.80 -6.48 -0.40
C SER A 19 9.41 -5.93 -0.74
N ALA A 20 9.14 -4.67 -0.42
CA ALA A 20 7.88 -4.02 -0.75
C ALA A 20 7.73 -3.87 -2.27
N HIS A 21 8.77 -3.40 -2.97
CA HIS A 21 8.76 -3.28 -4.44
C HIS A 21 8.64 -4.64 -5.15
N ILE A 22 9.34 -5.66 -4.67
CA ILE A 22 9.23 -7.02 -5.21
C ILE A 22 7.81 -7.56 -5.04
N ALA A 23 7.23 -7.41 -3.85
CA ALA A 23 5.84 -7.82 -3.59
C ALA A 23 4.84 -7.06 -4.48
N TRP A 24 5.10 -5.77 -4.74
CA TRP A 24 4.30 -4.95 -5.64
C TRP A 24 4.33 -5.50 -7.07
N GLY A 25 5.53 -5.77 -7.60
CA GLY A 25 5.71 -6.29 -8.96
C GLY A 25 5.07 -7.66 -9.17
N ILE A 26 5.31 -8.60 -8.24
CA ILE A 26 4.74 -9.95 -8.31
C ILE A 26 3.22 -9.89 -8.19
N GLY A 27 2.70 -9.15 -7.21
CA GLY A 27 1.26 -9.01 -7.00
C GLY A 27 0.55 -8.40 -8.20
N PHE A 28 1.15 -7.36 -8.80
CA PHE A 28 0.60 -6.73 -9.99
C PHE A 28 0.61 -7.68 -11.19
N ALA A 29 1.68 -8.44 -11.39
CA ALA A 29 1.75 -9.43 -12.47
C ALA A 29 0.64 -10.50 -12.36
N PHE A 30 0.39 -11.03 -11.16
CA PHE A 30 -0.73 -11.95 -10.93
C PHE A 30 -2.09 -11.31 -11.20
N ALA A 31 -2.29 -10.06 -10.77
CA ALA A 31 -3.54 -9.35 -11.01
C ALA A 31 -3.80 -9.16 -12.52
N VAL A 32 -2.77 -8.75 -13.27
CA VAL A 32 -2.86 -8.62 -14.74
C VAL A 32 -3.15 -9.97 -15.39
N PHE A 33 -2.47 -11.04 -14.97
CA PHE A 33 -2.68 -12.38 -15.51
C PHE A 33 -4.13 -12.85 -15.34
N LEU A 34 -4.72 -12.65 -14.16
CA LEU A 34 -6.12 -12.98 -13.89
C LEU A 34 -7.09 -12.10 -14.68
N ALA A 35 -6.77 -10.82 -14.83
CA ALA A 35 -7.64 -9.85 -15.51
C ALA A 35 -7.48 -9.82 -17.04
N ALA A 36 -6.49 -10.52 -17.60
CA ALA A 36 -6.12 -10.47 -19.00
C ALA A 36 -7.29 -10.87 -19.92
N ASN A 37 -7.91 -12.03 -19.69
CA ASN A 37 -9.02 -12.53 -20.50
C ASN A 37 -10.35 -11.78 -20.27
N ALA A 38 -10.51 -11.13 -19.11
CA ALA A 38 -11.76 -10.45 -18.77
C ALA A 38 -11.80 -8.99 -19.26
N SER A 39 -10.70 -8.26 -19.11
CA SER A 39 -10.69 -6.79 -19.31
C SER A 39 -9.50 -6.27 -20.11
N GLY A 40 -8.61 -7.16 -20.57
CA GLY A 40 -7.30 -6.78 -21.12
C GLY A 40 -6.26 -6.42 -20.06
N GLY A 41 -6.59 -6.62 -18.77
CA GLY A 41 -5.66 -6.39 -17.66
C GLY A 41 -5.30 -4.92 -17.42
N HIS A 42 -6.16 -3.97 -17.78
CA HIS A 42 -5.85 -2.54 -17.65
C HIS A 42 -5.52 -2.13 -16.21
N LEU A 43 -6.36 -2.52 -15.25
CA LEU A 43 -6.19 -2.37 -13.79
C LEU A 43 -5.67 -1.00 -13.29
N ASN A 44 -5.77 0.03 -14.13
CA ASN A 44 -5.20 1.35 -13.93
C ASN A 44 -5.95 2.35 -14.85
N PRO A 45 -6.49 3.45 -14.30
CA PRO A 45 -7.16 4.47 -15.09
C PRO A 45 -6.27 5.10 -16.17
N ALA A 46 -4.97 5.27 -15.89
CA ALA A 46 -4.02 5.82 -16.86
C ALA A 46 -3.81 4.87 -18.07
N ILE A 47 -3.76 3.56 -17.84
CA ILE A 47 -3.67 2.56 -18.92
C ILE A 47 -4.96 2.57 -19.74
N SER A 48 -6.11 2.67 -19.07
CA SER A 48 -7.41 2.77 -19.74
C SER A 48 -7.54 4.05 -20.58
N LEU A 49 -6.97 5.16 -20.12
CA LEU A 49 -6.89 6.43 -20.85
C LEU A 49 -5.99 6.31 -22.09
N THR A 50 -4.82 5.69 -21.97
CA THR A 50 -3.95 5.42 -23.12
C THR A 50 -4.65 4.54 -24.16
N ALA A 51 -5.37 3.50 -23.72
CA ALA A 51 -6.15 2.64 -24.61
C ALA A 51 -7.28 3.41 -25.31
N TYR A 52 -7.88 4.41 -24.66
CA TYR A 52 -8.84 5.32 -25.29
C TYR A 52 -8.19 6.18 -26.37
N PHE A 53 -7.04 6.81 -26.09
CA PHE A 53 -6.31 7.61 -27.08
C PHE A 53 -5.84 6.80 -28.29
N LEU A 54 -5.47 5.53 -28.08
CA LEU A 54 -5.07 4.60 -29.14
C LEU A 54 -6.25 4.07 -29.97
N GLY A 55 -7.50 4.44 -29.64
CA GLY A 55 -8.70 3.97 -30.33
C GLY A 55 -9.14 2.55 -29.97
N ASN A 56 -8.50 1.93 -28.97
CA ASN A 56 -8.79 0.55 -28.53
C ASN A 56 -9.95 0.49 -27.52
N LEU A 57 -10.42 1.63 -27.00
CA LEU A 57 -11.49 1.72 -26.01
C LEU A 57 -12.43 2.89 -26.33
N SER A 58 -13.74 2.70 -26.17
CA SER A 58 -14.70 3.81 -26.31
C SER A 58 -14.72 4.70 -25.07
N PHE A 59 -15.11 5.98 -25.21
CA PHE A 59 -15.10 6.95 -24.10
C PHE A 59 -15.94 6.51 -22.89
N ILE A 60 -17.14 5.98 -23.13
CA ILE A 60 -18.01 5.48 -22.05
C ILE A 60 -17.37 4.27 -21.36
N ARG A 61 -16.75 3.36 -22.12
CA ARG A 61 -16.04 2.22 -21.52
C ARG A 61 -14.84 2.66 -20.71
N PHE A 62 -14.08 3.65 -21.18
CA PHE A 62 -13.00 4.26 -20.40
C PHE A 62 -13.49 4.77 -19.04
N LEU A 63 -14.62 5.49 -19.03
CA LEU A 63 -15.17 6.04 -17.78
C LEU A 63 -15.63 4.93 -16.83
N CYS A 64 -16.33 3.91 -17.34
CA CYS A 64 -16.71 2.74 -16.54
C CYS A 64 -15.49 1.98 -15.99
N TYR A 65 -14.45 1.77 -16.81
CA TYR A 65 -13.21 1.13 -16.38
C TYR A 65 -12.56 1.91 -15.24
N SER A 66 -12.44 3.23 -15.39
CA SER A 66 -11.82 4.10 -14.39
C SER A 66 -12.59 4.08 -13.07
N LEU A 67 -13.92 4.15 -13.10
CA LEU A 67 -14.77 4.09 -11.91
C LEU A 67 -14.62 2.76 -11.16
N ILE A 68 -14.69 1.64 -11.87
CA ILE A 68 -14.58 0.30 -11.27
C ILE A 68 -13.18 0.07 -10.70
N GLN A 69 -12.14 0.55 -11.38
CA GLN A 69 -10.76 0.47 -10.90
C GLN A 69 -10.55 1.27 -9.61
N VAL A 70 -11.12 2.48 -9.52
CA VAL A 70 -11.08 3.32 -8.30
C VAL A 70 -11.82 2.66 -7.14
N ILE A 71 -13.01 2.11 -7.40
CA ILE A 71 -13.80 1.39 -6.39
C ILE A 71 -13.04 0.14 -5.92
N GLY A 72 -12.45 -0.63 -6.85
CA GLY A 72 -11.63 -1.80 -6.52
C GLY A 72 -10.41 -1.45 -5.67
N ALA A 73 -9.74 -0.33 -5.99
CA ALA A 73 -8.62 0.17 -5.20
C ALA A 73 -9.04 0.60 -3.78
N PHE A 74 -10.20 1.25 -3.65
CA PHE A 74 -10.78 1.61 -2.36
C PHE A 74 -11.11 0.37 -1.52
N CYS A 75 -11.86 -0.59 -2.06
CA CYS A 75 -12.18 -1.84 -1.38
C CYS A 75 -10.92 -2.62 -0.98
N GLY A 76 -9.95 -2.71 -1.88
CA GLY A 76 -8.67 -3.37 -1.62
C GLY A 76 -7.85 -2.68 -0.52
N THR A 77 -8.00 -1.37 -0.35
CA THR A 77 -7.36 -0.61 0.74
C THR A 77 -8.08 -0.85 2.06
N ALA A 78 -9.43 -0.86 2.06
CA ALA A 78 -10.24 -1.17 3.23
C ALA A 78 -9.93 -2.57 3.78
N ILE A 79 -9.78 -3.57 2.91
CA ILE A 79 -9.38 -4.93 3.31
C ILE A 79 -7.99 -4.93 3.96
N THR A 80 -7.01 -4.20 3.40
CA THR A 80 -5.68 -4.09 4.01
C THR A 80 -5.76 -3.46 5.40
N PHE A 81 -6.53 -2.39 5.56
CA PHE A 81 -6.73 -1.73 6.84
C PHE A 81 -7.33 -2.67 7.89
N LEU A 82 -8.39 -3.39 7.54
CA LEU A 82 -9.02 -4.36 8.44
C LEU A 82 -8.06 -5.49 8.80
N SER A 83 -7.31 -6.01 7.83
CA SER A 83 -6.34 -7.10 8.06
C SER A 83 -5.15 -6.71 8.93
N HIS A 84 -4.81 -5.43 9.01
CA HIS A 84 -3.67 -4.92 9.80
C HIS A 84 -4.14 -3.99 10.92
N TYR A 85 -5.42 -4.04 11.29
CA TYR A 85 -6.03 -3.06 12.19
C TYR A 85 -5.27 -2.94 13.50
N ASP A 86 -4.94 -4.08 14.13
CA ASP A 86 -4.21 -4.13 15.40
C ASP A 86 -2.81 -3.51 15.28
N ASN A 87 -2.06 -3.88 14.23
CA ASN A 87 -0.71 -3.34 14.01
C ASN A 87 -0.73 -1.82 13.76
N ILE A 88 -1.73 -1.32 13.02
CA ILE A 88 -1.88 0.11 12.75
C ILE A 88 -2.32 0.84 14.03
N TYR A 89 -3.20 0.23 14.83
CA TYR A 89 -3.63 0.76 16.13
C TYR A 89 -2.48 0.85 17.14
N ASP A 90 -1.62 -0.17 17.22
CA ASP A 90 -0.44 -0.15 18.08
C ASP A 90 0.57 0.93 17.64
N TYR A 91 0.65 1.19 16.33
CA TYR A 91 1.57 2.16 15.75
C TYR A 91 1.15 3.63 15.93
N ASP A 92 -0.14 3.94 15.81
CA ASP A 92 -0.64 5.32 15.90
C ASP A 92 -1.47 5.61 17.16
N HIS A 93 -1.61 4.61 18.05
CA HIS A 93 -2.38 4.65 19.29
C HIS A 93 -3.84 5.13 19.09
N GLY A 94 -4.41 4.85 17.91
CA GLY A 94 -5.75 5.25 17.52
C GLY A 94 -5.85 6.65 16.90
N ILE A 95 -4.76 7.42 16.83
CA ILE A 95 -4.72 8.75 16.22
C ILE A 95 -4.27 8.63 14.76
N ARG A 96 -5.24 8.66 13.84
CA ARG A 96 -4.97 8.52 12.41
C ARG A 96 -4.39 9.81 11.82
N ASN A 97 -3.06 9.90 11.75
CA ASN A 97 -2.37 11.07 11.21
C ASN A 97 -2.26 11.02 9.68
N VAL A 98 -2.39 12.18 9.04
CA VAL A 98 -2.25 12.33 7.57
C VAL A 98 -0.83 12.70 7.17
N VAL A 99 -0.10 13.38 8.05
CA VAL A 99 1.27 13.86 7.85
C VAL A 99 2.12 13.59 9.09
N GLY A 100 3.44 13.51 8.92
CA GLY A 100 4.40 13.27 10.01
C GLY A 100 4.84 11.81 10.14
N VAL A 101 5.66 11.53 11.17
CA VAL A 101 6.34 10.22 11.35
C VAL A 101 5.39 9.04 11.58
N ASN A 102 4.17 9.29 12.04
CA ASN A 102 3.14 8.27 12.31
C ASN A 102 1.95 8.37 11.31
N ALA A 103 2.19 8.84 10.08
CA ALA A 103 1.14 9.09 9.09
C ALA A 103 0.53 7.79 8.53
N THR A 104 -0.41 7.18 9.27
CA THR A 104 -1.10 5.94 8.85
C THR A 104 -2.03 6.15 7.65
N ALA A 105 -2.51 7.38 7.41
CA ALA A 105 -3.28 7.68 6.20
C ALA A 105 -2.41 7.64 4.92
N ALA A 106 -1.12 7.96 5.00
CA ALA A 106 -0.21 7.88 3.86
C ALA A 106 0.08 6.43 3.44
N LEU A 107 0.07 5.49 4.39
CA LEU A 107 0.25 4.05 4.14
C LEU A 107 -0.89 3.47 3.29
N LEU A 108 -2.12 3.94 3.54
CA LEU A 108 -3.34 3.45 2.89
C LEU A 108 -3.72 4.28 1.66
N GLY A 109 -3.55 5.60 1.73
CA GLY A 109 -3.81 6.56 0.67
C GLY A 109 -2.70 6.64 -0.38
N ALA A 110 -1.75 5.71 -0.35
CA ALA A 110 -0.54 5.75 -1.18
C ALA A 110 -0.85 5.90 -2.69
N TRP A 111 -1.97 5.33 -3.11
CA TRP A 111 -2.41 5.34 -4.49
C TRP A 111 -3.15 6.63 -4.87
N LEU A 112 -3.86 7.28 -3.93
CA LEU A 112 -4.52 8.57 -4.15
C LEU A 112 -3.49 9.70 -4.25
N TYR A 113 -2.45 9.71 -3.39
CA TYR A 113 -1.38 10.71 -3.53
C TYR A 113 -0.65 10.57 -4.87
N LYS A 114 -0.35 9.33 -5.33
CA LYS A 114 0.29 9.13 -6.64
C LYS A 114 -0.64 9.49 -7.81
N LEU A 115 -1.95 9.30 -7.67
CA LEU A 115 -2.92 9.60 -8.73
C LEU A 115 -3.20 11.10 -8.90
N PHE A 116 -3.20 11.88 -7.80
CA PHE A 116 -3.54 13.32 -7.84
C PHE A 116 -2.32 14.26 -7.71
N ILE A 117 -1.25 13.85 -7.05
CA ILE A 117 -0.06 14.67 -6.76
C ILE A 117 1.18 14.16 -7.52
N GLY A 118 1.14 12.95 -8.07
CA GLY A 118 2.25 12.31 -8.81
C GLY A 118 2.73 13.04 -10.08
N LEU A 119 2.06 14.12 -10.50
CA LEU A 119 2.55 15.02 -11.56
C LEU A 119 3.61 16.02 -11.07
N HIS A 120 3.76 16.22 -9.74
CA HIS A 120 4.63 17.23 -9.13
C HIS A 120 5.77 16.67 -8.25
N GLY A 121 6.03 15.34 -8.26
CA GLY A 121 6.76 14.71 -7.16
C GLY A 121 7.74 13.60 -7.50
N LEU A 122 8.51 13.68 -8.60
CA LEU A 122 9.69 12.79 -8.77
C LEU A 122 10.78 13.00 -7.69
N ASN A 123 10.62 14.02 -6.85
CA ASN A 123 11.60 14.42 -5.83
C ASN A 123 11.05 14.39 -4.39
N GLU A 124 9.77 14.05 -4.18
CA GLU A 124 9.22 13.85 -2.84
C GLU A 124 9.49 12.41 -2.40
N GLN A 125 10.60 12.21 -1.69
CA GLN A 125 10.70 11.08 -0.78
C GLN A 125 9.65 11.30 0.31
N LEU A 126 8.54 10.56 0.26
CA LEU A 126 7.81 10.28 1.48
C LEU A 126 8.80 9.53 2.37
N ASP A 127 9.29 10.18 3.42
CA ASP A 127 10.05 9.55 4.50
C ASP A 127 9.12 8.62 5.28
N ILE A 128 8.73 7.54 4.61
CA ILE A 128 8.14 6.35 5.20
C ILE A 128 9.22 5.62 6.06
N ILE A 129 10.47 6.09 5.98
CA ILE A 129 11.67 5.56 6.62
C ILE A 129 12.20 6.58 7.64
N SER A 130 11.44 6.91 8.68
CA SER A 130 12.02 7.49 9.92
C SER A 130 11.05 7.52 11.10
N GLY A 131 10.06 6.60 11.13
CA GLY A 131 9.45 6.26 12.41
C GLY A 131 10.52 5.58 13.29
N PRO A 132 10.61 5.88 14.59
CA PRO A 132 11.48 5.12 15.49
C PRO A 132 11.21 3.62 15.31
N PRO A 133 12.25 2.76 15.36
CA PRO A 133 12.08 1.33 15.16
C PRO A 133 10.96 0.83 16.06
N TYR A 134 9.96 0.17 15.45
CA TYR A 134 8.85 -0.43 16.20
C TYR A 134 9.44 -1.22 17.37
N PRO A 135 9.07 -0.93 18.63
CA PRO A 135 9.57 -1.71 19.75
C PRO A 135 9.10 -3.14 19.51
N LYS A 136 10.04 -4.03 19.22
CA LYS A 136 9.77 -5.47 19.21
C LYS A 136 9.40 -5.82 20.64
N ILE A 137 8.11 -5.81 20.96
CA ILE A 137 7.63 -6.52 22.14
C ILE A 137 7.83 -7.98 21.78
N ASP A 138 8.97 -8.52 22.20
CA ASP A 138 9.26 -9.94 22.13
C ASP A 138 8.07 -10.66 22.78
N LYS A 139 7.22 -11.28 21.95
CA LYS A 139 6.16 -12.16 22.44
C LYS A 139 6.86 -13.26 23.21
N GLY A 140 6.76 -13.17 24.53
CA GLY A 140 7.67 -13.79 25.48
C GLY A 140 8.06 -15.22 25.16
N TYR A 141 9.33 -15.40 24.83
CA TYR A 141 10.08 -16.55 25.31
C TYR A 141 10.99 -16.03 26.41
N ARG A 142 10.65 -16.34 27.68
CA ARG A 142 11.50 -16.03 28.83
C ARG A 142 12.87 -16.66 28.60
N VAL A 143 13.87 -15.85 28.30
CA VAL A 143 15.25 -16.23 28.58
C VAL A 143 15.48 -15.83 30.03
N SER A 144 15.36 -16.79 30.95
CA SER A 144 15.76 -16.58 32.35
C SER A 144 17.25 -16.28 32.39
N SER A 145 17.62 -15.00 32.47
CA SER A 145 18.99 -14.59 32.80
C SER A 145 19.16 -14.59 34.31
N VAL A 146 20.14 -15.38 34.73
CA VAL A 146 20.56 -15.62 36.11
C VAL A 146 21.06 -14.32 36.75
N ILE A 147 20.60 -14.04 37.97
CA ILE A 147 21.06 -12.94 38.82
C ILE A 147 22.45 -13.29 39.38
N PRO A 148 23.43 -12.37 39.36
CA PRO A 148 24.39 -12.27 40.44
C PRO A 148 24.08 -11.05 41.30
N VAL A 149 23.95 -11.34 42.59
CA VAL A 149 23.88 -10.38 43.69
C VAL A 149 25.32 -9.91 43.94
N GLU A 150 25.49 -8.59 44.01
CA GLU A 150 26.69 -7.81 44.42
C GLU A 150 28.02 -8.06 43.70
#